data_AF-A0A229SL48-F1
#
_entry.id   AF-A0A229SL48-F1
#
_cell.length_a   1.000
_cell.length_b   1.000
_cell.length_c   1.000
_cell.angle_alpha   90.00
_cell.angle_beta   90.00
_cell.angle_gamma   90.00
#
_symmetry.space_group_name_H-M   'P 1'
#
loop_
_entity.id
_entity.type
_entity.pdbx_description
1 polymer ?
#
loop_
_entity_poly.entity_id
_entity_poly.type
_entity_poly.pdbx_seq_one_letter_code
_entity_poly.pdbx_strand_id
1 'polypeptide(L)'
;MAGAAVHAAVRLAQRGGLASVTAETVTAEAGLPPGAAAEHFDSVPALLLEAGSRVLRLRTDTLREWLDGPGPENVVPRLAELIDHQLTKRSS
;
A
#
# COMPACT_ATOMS: atom_id res chain seq x y z
N MET A 1 14.25 5.02 4.88
CA MET A 1 14.66 3.61 4.82
C MET A 1 13.47 2.65 4.97
N ALA A 2 12.56 2.80 5.95
CA ALA A 2 11.34 1.99 6.08
C ALA A 2 10.42 1.95 4.83
N GLY A 3 10.41 3.03 4.03
CA GLY A 3 9.62 3.11 2.80
C GLY A 3 9.96 2.03 1.76
N ALA A 4 11.23 1.61 1.65
CA ALA A 4 11.63 0.57 0.69
C ALA A 4 11.02 -0.80 1.03
N ALA A 5 11.03 -1.17 2.31
CA ALA A 5 10.42 -2.41 2.80
C ALA A 5 8.89 -2.40 2.62
N VAL A 6 8.23 -1.26 2.87
CA VAL A 6 6.78 -1.12 2.63
C VAL A 6 6.43 -1.30 1.15
N HIS A 7 7.17 -0.67 0.24
CA HIS A 7 6.94 -0.84 -1.20
C HIS A 7 7.21 -2.28 -1.65
N ALA A 8 8.26 -2.92 -1.14
CA ALA A 8 8.57 -4.32 -1.39
C ALA A 8 7.43 -5.25 -0.92
N ALA A 9 6.93 -5.07 0.31
CA ALA A 9 5.84 -5.86 0.87
C ALA A 9 4.55 -5.74 0.04
N VAL A 10 4.23 -4.54 -0.44
CA VAL A 10 3.07 -4.33 -1.34
C VAL A 10 3.26 -5.07 -2.66
N ARG A 11 4.43 -4.98 -3.29
CA ARG A 11 4.71 -5.67 -4.57
C ARG A 11 4.68 -7.19 -4.43
N LEU A 12 5.16 -7.72 -3.31
CA LEU A 12 5.08 -9.16 -3.00
C LEU A 12 3.64 -9.60 -2.82
N ALA A 13 2.88 -8.87 -1.98
CA ALA A 13 1.46 -9.14 -1.75
C ALA A 13 0.63 -9.12 -3.04
N GLN A 14 0.94 -8.22 -3.98
CA GLN A 14 0.29 -8.16 -5.29
C GLN A 14 0.62 -9.37 -6.18
N ARG A 15 1.85 -9.88 -6.13
CA ARG A 15 2.31 -10.99 -6.99
C ARG A 15 1.93 -12.37 -6.47
N GLY A 16 2.02 -12.58 -5.16
CA GLY A 16 1.87 -13.91 -4.53
C GLY A 16 0.93 -13.95 -3.33
N GLY A 17 0.17 -12.87 -3.08
CA GLY A 17 -0.67 -12.76 -1.89
C GLY A 17 0.13 -12.56 -0.60
N LEU A 18 -0.58 -12.43 0.52
CA LEU A 18 0.05 -12.13 1.82
C LEU A 18 1.03 -13.20 2.30
N ALA A 19 0.82 -14.46 1.92
CA ALA A 19 1.72 -15.57 2.27
C ALA A 19 3.13 -15.42 1.67
N SER A 20 3.28 -14.64 0.59
CA SER A 20 4.58 -14.36 -0.02
C SER A 20 5.42 -13.32 0.74
N VAL A 21 4.81 -12.63 1.72
CA VAL A 21 5.46 -11.59 2.49
C VAL A 21 6.11 -12.21 3.72
N THR A 22 7.43 -12.37 3.68
CA THR A 22 8.25 -12.77 4.83
C THR A 22 9.34 -11.73 5.04
N ALA A 23 10.00 -11.75 6.20
CA ALA A 23 11.15 -10.89 6.44
C ALA A 23 12.21 -11.05 5.35
N GLU A 24 12.50 -12.28 4.95
CA GLU A 24 13.48 -12.63 3.93
C GLU A 24 13.09 -12.13 2.54
N THR A 25 11.86 -12.37 2.10
CA THR A 25 11.42 -11.94 0.76
C THR A 25 11.32 -10.43 0.67
N VAL A 26 10.89 -9.75 1.73
CA VAL A 26 10.86 -8.28 1.80
C VAL A 26 12.28 -7.70 1.72
N THR A 27 13.22 -8.28 2.47
CA THR A 27 14.61 -7.80 2.49
C THR A 27 15.25 -7.92 1.11
N ALA A 28 15.06 -9.07 0.46
CA ALA A 28 15.53 -9.32 -0.90
C ALA A 28 14.88 -8.37 -1.92
N GLU A 29 13.56 -8.22 -1.89
CA GLU A 29 12.79 -7.36 -2.81
C GLU A 29 13.08 -5.86 -2.58
N ALA A 30 13.47 -5.47 -1.37
CA ALA A 30 13.87 -4.11 -1.03
C ALA A 30 15.35 -3.83 -1.34
N GLY A 31 16.13 -4.84 -1.77
CA GLY A 31 17.57 -4.70 -2.02
C GLY A 31 18.39 -4.45 -0.74
N LEU A 32 17.91 -4.93 0.40
CA LEU A 32 18.56 -4.76 1.70
C LEU A 32 19.47 -5.96 2.04
N PRO A 33 20.49 -5.78 2.89
CA PRO A 33 21.34 -6.88 3.33
C PRO A 33 20.54 -7.97 4.09
N PRO A 34 20.92 -9.25 3.98
CA PRO A 34 20.30 -10.33 4.75
C PRO A 34 20.31 -10.01 6.26
N GLY A 35 19.19 -10.23 6.94
CA GLY A 35 19.03 -9.94 8.37
C GLY A 35 18.65 -8.50 8.71
N ALA A 36 18.76 -7.55 7.77
CA ALA A 36 18.38 -6.14 8.01
C ALA A 36 16.89 -5.95 8.34
N ALA A 37 16.04 -6.93 8.02
CA ALA A 37 14.63 -6.94 8.42
C ALA A 37 14.43 -6.73 9.93
N ALA A 38 15.22 -7.40 10.77
CA ALA A 38 15.08 -7.33 12.22
C ALA A 38 15.45 -5.94 12.79
N GLU A 39 16.23 -5.16 12.05
CA GLU A 39 16.58 -3.77 12.39
C GLU A 39 15.56 -2.75 11.88
N HIS A 40 14.69 -3.16 10.96
CA HIS A 40 13.81 -2.25 10.22
C HIS A 40 12.32 -2.44 10.51
N PHE A 41 11.89 -3.62 10.97
CA PHE A 41 10.51 -3.87 11.34
C PHE A 41 10.40 -5.00 12.35
N ASP A 42 9.66 -4.77 13.44
CA ASP A 42 9.52 -5.69 14.58
C ASP A 42 8.94 -7.05 14.18
N SER A 43 8.06 -7.06 13.17
CA SER A 43 7.45 -8.27 12.65
C SER A 43 6.83 -8.04 11.27
N VAL A 44 6.60 -9.13 10.51
CA VAL A 44 5.87 -9.08 9.23
C VAL A 44 4.45 -8.51 9.40
N PRO A 45 3.65 -8.90 10.42
CA PRO A 45 2.37 -8.25 10.69
C PRO A 45 2.48 -6.73 10.92
N ALA A 46 3.49 -6.27 11.66
CA ALA A 46 3.71 -4.84 11.88
C ALA A 46 4.01 -4.10 10.57
N LEU A 47 4.85 -4.68 9.70
CA LEU A 47 5.14 -4.15 8.38
C LEU A 47 3.88 -4.09 7.49
N LEU A 48 3.05 -5.12 7.51
CA LEU A 48 1.79 -5.16 6.76
C LEU A 48 0.79 -4.12 7.26
N LEU A 49 0.72 -3.91 8.58
CA LEU A 49 -0.10 -2.86 9.20
C LEU A 49 0.39 -1.47 8.81
N GLU A 50 1.71 -1.23 8.79
CA GLU A 50 2.28 0.04 8.35
C GLU A 50 2.01 0.28 6.85
N ALA A 51 2.21 -0.74 6.02
CA ALA A 51 1.91 -0.68 4.59
C ALA A 51 0.44 -0.35 4.33
N GLY A 52 -0.48 -1.07 4.99
CA GLY A 52 -1.92 -0.81 4.92
C GLY A 52 -2.28 0.61 5.40
N SER A 53 -1.71 1.04 6.53
CA SER A 53 -1.92 2.38 7.07
C SER A 53 -1.45 3.48 6.12
N ARG A 54 -0.32 3.28 5.43
CA ARG A 54 0.20 4.23 4.44
C ARG A 54 -0.70 4.32 3.21
N VAL A 55 -1.23 3.19 2.74
CA VAL A 55 -2.21 3.17 1.63
C VAL A 55 -3.49 3.91 2.00
N LEU A 56 -4.02 3.67 3.19
CA LEU A 56 -5.23 4.37 3.67
C LEU A 56 -4.99 5.88 3.77
N ARG A 57 -3.84 6.28 4.31
CA ARG A 57 -3.47 7.70 4.41
C ARG A 57 -3.39 8.37 3.05
N LEU A 58 -2.72 7.75 2.08
CA LEU A 58 -2.67 8.25 0.70
C LEU A 58 -4.07 8.42 0.11
N ARG A 59 -4.97 7.45 0.31
CA ARG A 59 -6.37 7.56 -0.16
C ARG A 59 -7.11 8.73 0.50
N THR A 60 -6.96 8.89 1.82
CA THR A 60 -7.56 10.01 2.54
C THR A 60 -7.02 11.35 2.08
N ASP A 61 -5.71 11.46 1.86
CA ASP A 61 -5.07 12.70 1.40
C ASP A 61 -5.53 13.05 -0.02
N THR A 62 -5.61 12.08 -0.94
CA THR A 62 -6.20 12.30 -2.27
C THR A 62 -7.65 12.77 -2.21
N LEU A 63 -8.46 12.22 -1.29
CA LEU A 63 -9.84 12.66 -1.12
C LEU A 63 -9.92 14.10 -0.61
N ARG A 64 -9.05 14.48 0.34
CA ARG A 64 -8.94 15.86 0.83
C ARG A 64 -8.54 16.81 -0.30
N GLU A 65 -7.54 16.46 -1.10
CA GLU A 65 -7.14 17.25 -2.27
C GLU A 65 -8.29 17.47 -3.26
N TRP A 66 -9.15 16.47 -3.47
CA TRP A 66 -10.32 16.62 -4.33
C TRP A 66 -11.39 17.54 -3.72
N LEU A 67 -11.59 17.46 -2.40
CA LEU A 67 -12.55 18.30 -1.67
C LEU A 67 -12.09 19.76 -1.58
N ASP A 68 -10.79 19.98 -1.44
CA ASP A 68 -10.19 21.31 -1.32
C ASP A 68 -9.91 21.96 -2.69
N GLY A 69 -9.99 21.19 -3.78
CA GLY A 69 -9.75 21.64 -5.14
C GLY A 69 -10.96 22.35 -5.80
N PRO A 70 -10.75 23.02 -6.94
CA PRO A 70 -11.85 23.61 -7.70
C PRO A 70 -12.78 22.53 -8.25
N GLY A 71 -14.07 22.71 -8.00
CA GLY A 71 -15.14 21.80 -8.41
C GLY A 71 -15.45 20.67 -7.41
N PRO A 72 -15.63 20.95 -6.11
CA PRO A 72 -15.94 19.93 -5.08
C PRO A 72 -17.24 19.17 -5.36
N GLU A 73 -18.16 19.74 -6.16
CA GLU A 73 -19.36 19.05 -6.64
C GLU A 73 -19.04 17.79 -7.47
N ASN A 74 -17.83 17.67 -8.00
CA ASN A 74 -17.38 16.53 -8.80
C ASN A 74 -16.70 15.44 -7.96
N VAL A 75 -16.53 15.63 -6.65
CA VAL A 75 -15.90 14.65 -5.76
C VAL A 75 -16.72 13.36 -5.69
N VAL A 76 -18.04 13.46 -5.56
CA VAL A 76 -18.94 12.29 -5.49
C VAL A 76 -18.90 11.47 -6.79
N PRO A 77 -19.06 12.07 -8.00
CA PRO A 77 -18.84 11.37 -9.26
C PRO A 77 -17.47 10.68 -9.38
N ARG A 78 -16.38 11.37 -9.05
CA ARG A 78 -15.02 10.80 -9.11
C ARG A 78 -14.82 9.65 -8.12
N LEU A 79 -15.40 9.74 -6.92
CA LEU A 79 -15.34 8.68 -5.93
C LEU A 79 -16.13 7.45 -6.40
N ALA A 80 -17.30 7.66 -7.03
CA ALA A 80 -18.10 6.59 -7.61
C ALA A 80 -17.34 5.85 -8.74
N GLU A 81 -16.70 6.59 -9.66
CA GLU A 81 -15.84 6.01 -10.71
C GLU A 81 -14.66 5.19 -10.13
N LEU A 82 -14.01 5.71 -9.09
CA LEU A 82 -12.91 4.99 -8.43
C LEU A 82 -13.37 3.70 -7.76
N ILE A 83 -14.52 3.72 -7.08
CA ILE A 83 -15.10 2.53 -6.43
C ILE A 83 -15.48 1.51 -7.50
N ASP A 84 -16.17 1.93 -8.56
CA ASP A 84 -16.59 1.06 -9.66
C ASP A 84 -15.38 0.38 -10.32
N HIS A 85 -14.32 1.15 -10.62
CA HIS A 85 -13.08 0.61 -11.15
C HIS A 85 -12.42 -0.45 -10.25
N GLN A 86 -12.46 -0.24 -8.93
CA GLN A 86 -11.86 -1.18 -7.96
C GLN A 86 -12.66 -2.47 -7.81
N LEU A 87 -13.98 -2.40 -7.94
CA LEU A 87 -14.87 -3.56 -7.88
C LEU A 87 -14.79 -4.40 -9.17
N THR A 88 -14.70 -3.75 -10.32
CA THR A 88 -14.62 -4.42 -11.63
C THR A 88 -13.26 -5.05 -11.90
N LYS A 89 -12.13 -4.38 -11.58
CA LYS A 89 -10.78 -4.98 -11.74
C LYS A 89 -10.47 -6.16 -10.83
N ARG A 90 -11.25 -6.37 -9.75
CA ARG A 90 -11.09 -7.54 -8.88
C ARG A 90 -11.70 -8.82 -9.44
N SER A 91 -12.49 -8.70 -10.51
CA SER A 91 -13.25 -9.81 -11.12
C SER A 91 -12.58 -10.44 -12.35
N SER A 92 -11.32 -10.10 -12.62
CA SER A 92 -10.53 -10.56 -13.77
C SER A 92 -9.18 -11.13 -13.35
#